data_AF-A0A7C4JNH3-F1
#
_entry.id   AF-A0A7C4JNH3-F1
#
_cell.length_a   1.000
_cell.length_b   1.000
_cell.length_c   1.000
_cell.angle_alpha   90.00
_cell.angle_beta   90.00
_cell.angle_gamma   90.00
#
_symmetry.space_group_name_H-M   'P 1'
#
loop_
_entity.id
_entity.type
_entity.pdbx_description
1 polymer ?
#
loop_
_entity_poly.entity_id
_entity_poly.type
_entity_poly.pdbx_seq_one_letter_code
_entity_poly.pdbx_strand_id
1 'polypeptide(L)'
;MLREAFIAVDASILGYTMSRENMVCKKDSKPLFFMKEVEKVGDGTSKITYSYKCVLCNYKVEVEQILVSRNSDGLVIRRVAKFPNQL
;
A
#
# COMPACT_ATOMS: atom_id res chain seq x y z
N MET A 1 18.51 -33.84 0.77
CA MET A 1 17.95 -33.11 -0.38
C MET A 1 16.72 -32.35 0.08
N LEU A 2 16.89 -31.09 0.46
CA LEU A 2 15.78 -30.22 0.86
C LEU A 2 15.11 -29.68 -0.40
N ARG A 3 13.83 -29.99 -0.60
CA ARG A 3 13.01 -29.43 -1.66
C ARG A 3 12.63 -28.01 -1.25
N GLU A 4 13.14 -27.01 -1.97
CA GLU A 4 12.71 -25.63 -1.81
C GLU A 4 11.25 -25.53 -2.28
N ALA A 5 10.34 -25.37 -1.34
CA ALA A 5 8.94 -25.08 -1.63
C ALA A 5 8.86 -23.63 -2.14
N PHE A 6 8.75 -23.48 -3.46
CA PHE A 6 8.31 -22.22 -4.05
C PHE A 6 6.85 -22.01 -3.68
N ILE A 7 6.61 -21.26 -2.61
CA ILE A 7 5.28 -20.71 -2.34
C ILE A 7 5.08 -19.60 -3.37
N ALA A 8 4.47 -19.93 -4.50
CA ALA A 8 3.85 -18.94 -5.37
C ALA A 8 2.67 -18.35 -4.59
N VAL A 9 2.94 -17.30 -3.80
CA VAL A 9 1.90 -16.55 -3.11
C VAL A 9 1.18 -15.76 -4.19
N ASP A 10 -0.02 -16.23 -4.56
CA ASP A 10 -0.91 -15.54 -5.48
C ASP A 10 -1.13 -14.11 -4.97
N ALA A 11 -0.63 -13.12 -5.74
CA ALA A 11 -0.67 -11.70 -5.41
C ALA A 11 -2.11 -11.18 -5.20
N SER A 12 -3.12 -11.93 -5.66
CA SER A 12 -4.54 -11.63 -5.50
C SER A 12 -5.02 -11.80 -4.05
N ILE A 13 -4.38 -12.64 -3.24
CA ILE A 13 -4.81 -12.92 -1.85
C ILE A 13 -4.40 -11.79 -0.88
N LEU A 14 -3.38 -11.02 -1.25
CA LEU A 14 -2.84 -9.93 -0.41
C LEU A 14 -3.22 -8.53 -0.90
N GLY A 15 -4.14 -8.43 -1.87
CA GLY A 15 -4.60 -7.15 -2.40
C GLY A 15 -3.54 -6.35 -3.15
N TYR A 16 -2.50 -7.03 -3.68
CA TYR A 16 -1.49 -6.39 -4.51
C TYR A 16 -1.95 -6.31 -5.95
N THR A 17 -2.12 -5.10 -6.48
CA THR A 17 -2.32 -4.90 -7.92
C THR A 17 -0.99 -4.46 -8.55
N MET A 18 -0.49 -5.18 -9.55
CA MET A 18 0.61 -4.71 -10.38
C MET A 18 0.10 -3.52 -11.21
N SER A 19 0.49 -2.28 -10.86
CA SER A 19 0.20 -1.12 -11.70
C SER A 19 1.19 -1.07 -12.87
N ARG A 20 0.70 -0.63 -14.05
CA ARG A 20 1.39 -0.75 -15.35
C ARG A 20 2.52 0.26 -15.59
N GLU A 21 2.96 1.00 -14.60
CA GLU A 21 4.09 1.92 -14.73
C GLU A 21 5.19 1.49 -13.75
N ASN A 22 6.38 1.21 -14.30
CA ASN A 22 7.53 0.56 -13.65
C ASN A 22 8.08 1.32 -12.43
N MET A 23 7.33 1.35 -11.33
CA MET A 23 7.79 1.86 -10.04
C MET A 23 8.84 0.88 -9.51
N VAL A 24 10.11 1.26 -9.57
CA VAL A 24 11.24 0.48 -9.07
C VAL A 24 11.73 1.00 -7.73
N CYS A 25 12.16 0.08 -6.89
CA CYS A 25 12.73 0.40 -5.59
C CYS A 25 14.07 1.11 -5.75
N LYS A 26 14.24 2.25 -5.07
CA LYS A 26 15.50 3.01 -5.12
C LYS A 26 16.69 2.29 -4.46
N LYS A 27 16.44 1.24 -3.66
CA LYS A 27 17.48 0.54 -2.89
C LYS A 27 18.03 -0.69 -3.62
N ASP A 28 17.16 -1.48 -4.26
CA ASP A 28 17.53 -2.77 -4.85
C ASP A 28 17.10 -2.89 -6.33
N SER A 29 16.53 -1.83 -6.90
CA SER A 29 16.02 -1.76 -8.28
C SER A 29 14.97 -2.82 -8.62
N LYS A 30 14.36 -3.46 -7.61
CA LYS A 30 13.28 -4.43 -7.82
C LYS A 30 11.93 -3.73 -8.01
N PRO A 31 10.95 -4.40 -8.66
CA PRO A 31 9.61 -3.85 -8.78
C PRO A 31 8.98 -3.56 -7.41
N LEU A 32 8.31 -2.41 -7.31
CA LEU A 32 7.45 -2.10 -6.19
C LEU A 32 6.04 -2.63 -6.45
N PHE A 33 5.39 -3.10 -5.40
CA PHE A 33 4.02 -3.59 -5.45
C PHE A 33 3.09 -2.55 -4.87
N PHE A 34 1.98 -2.26 -5.56
CA PHE A 34 0.95 -1.40 -5.03
C PHE A 34 0.22 -2.12 -3.90
N MET A 35 0.04 -1.42 -2.80
CA MET A 35 -0.58 -1.96 -1.59
C MET A 35 -1.57 -0.98 -0.98
N LYS A 36 -2.61 -1.58 -0.41
CA LYS A 36 -3.65 -0.92 0.36
C LYS A 36 -3.60 -1.47 1.79
N GLU A 37 -3.34 -0.58 2.74
CA GLU A 37 -3.36 -0.89 4.16
C GLU A 37 -4.54 -0.17 4.80
N VAL A 38 -5.30 -0.87 5.66
CA VAL A 38 -6.43 -0.30 6.39
C VAL A 38 -6.17 -0.44 7.88
N GLU A 39 -6.16 0.69 8.58
CA GLU A 39 -5.91 0.78 10.01
C GLU A 39 -7.11 1.44 10.70
N LYS A 40 -7.57 0.89 11.83
CA LYS A 40 -8.55 1.56 12.69
C LYS A 40 -7.79 2.43 13.68
N VAL A 41 -7.94 3.75 13.57
CA VAL A 41 -7.13 4.73 14.33
C VAL A 41 -7.74 5.03 15.71
N GLY A 42 -9.01 4.66 15.92
CA GLY A 42 -9.79 5.02 17.11
C GLY A 42 -11.03 5.85 16.74
N ASP A 43 -11.99 5.96 17.65
CA ASP A 43 -13.20 6.80 17.49
C ASP A 43 -14.01 6.55 16.21
N GLY A 44 -14.07 5.29 15.77
CA GLY A 44 -14.75 4.92 14.51
C GLY A 44 -14.05 5.41 13.23
N THR A 45 -12.85 5.97 13.34
CA THR A 45 -12.05 6.44 12.21
C THR A 45 -11.20 5.31 11.62
N SER A 46 -11.29 5.14 10.30
CA SER A 46 -10.47 4.23 9.51
C SER A 46 -9.50 5.03 8.64
N LYS A 47 -8.22 4.66 8.68
CA LYS A 47 -7.17 5.17 7.81
C LYS A 47 -6.86 4.15 6.74
N ILE A 48 -7.00 4.54 5.49
CA ILE A 48 -6.62 3.75 4.31
C ILE A 48 -5.35 4.38 3.76
N THR A 49 -4.28 3.62 3.64
CA THR A 49 -3.00 4.06 3.08
C THR A 49 -2.74 3.29 1.79
N TYR A 50 -2.55 4.02 0.70
CA TYR A 50 -2.08 3.46 -0.57
C TYR A 50 -0.59 3.75 -0.72
N SER A 51 0.17 2.73 -1.06
CA SER A 51 1.62 2.83 -1.19
C SER A 51 2.20 1.85 -2.20
N TYR A 52 3.38 2.15 -2.69
CA TYR A 52 4.24 1.22 -3.41
C TYR A 52 5.30 0.67 -2.45
N LYS A 53 5.39 -0.65 -2.29
CA LYS A 53 6.30 -1.31 -1.35
C LYS A 53 7.21 -2.33 -2.03
N CYS A 54 8.50 -2.30 -1.71
CA CYS A 54 9.43 -3.37 -2.04
C CYS A 54 9.30 -4.50 -1.01
N VAL A 55 8.98 -5.70 -1.47
CA VAL A 55 8.84 -6.87 -0.59
C VAL A 55 10.17 -7.45 -0.09
N LEU A 56 11.29 -7.06 -0.71
CA LEU A 56 12.62 -7.54 -0.30
C LEU A 56 13.25 -6.63 0.76
N CYS A 57 13.26 -5.31 0.53
CA CYS A 57 13.95 -4.36 1.42
C CYS A 57 13.00 -3.47 2.25
N ASN A 58 11.69 -3.69 2.15
CA ASN A 58 10.64 -2.90 2.83
C ASN A 58 10.63 -1.38 2.51
N TYR A 59 11.29 -0.95 1.43
CA TYR A 59 11.19 0.44 0.98
C TYR A 59 9.73 0.75 0.60
N LYS A 60 9.20 1.87 1.08
CA LYS A 60 7.80 2.27 0.90
C LYS A 60 7.72 3.69 0.35
N VAL A 61 6.88 3.87 -0.66
CA VAL A 61 6.48 5.18 -1.19
C VAL A 61 4.99 5.32 -0.97
N GLU A 62 4.60 6.15 -0.01
CA GLU A 62 3.18 6.46 0.21
C GLU A 62 2.69 7.42 -0.86
N VAL A 63 1.60 7.07 -1.54
CA VAL A 63 1.02 7.88 -2.62
C VAL A 63 -0.27 8.58 -2.20
N GLU A 64 -1.01 7.97 -1.29
CA GLU A 64 -2.29 8.50 -0.88
C GLU A 64 -2.67 7.99 0.51
N GLN A 65 -3.27 8.86 1.30
CA GLN A 65 -3.92 8.51 2.55
C GLN A 65 -5.36 9.00 2.53
N ILE A 66 -6.30 8.13 2.90
CA ILE A 66 -7.71 8.48 3.10
C ILE A 66 -8.05 8.23 4.56
N LEU A 67 -8.60 9.23 5.23
CA LEU A 67 -9.21 9.10 6.54
C LEU A 67 -10.72 9.10 6.37
N VAL A 68 -11.37 8.06 6.87
CA VAL A 68 -12.83 7.91 6.86
C VAL A 68 -13.29 7.88 8.30
N SER A 69 -14.09 8.84 8.70
CA SER A 69 -14.74 8.85 10.02
C SER A 69 -16.24 9.01 9.86
N ARG A 70 -16.99 8.53 10.85
CA ARG A 70 -18.44 8.70 10.91
C ARG A 70 -18.78 9.58 12.11
N ASN A 71 -19.55 10.64 11.88
CA ASN A 71 -20.11 11.48 12.94
C ASN A 71 -21.64 11.31 12.98
N SER A 72 -22.31 12.04 13.86
CA SER A 72 -23.79 12.03 13.97
C SER A 72 -24.48 12.42 12.67
N ASP A 73 -23.82 13.26 11.86
CA ASP A 73 -24.44 13.94 10.72
C ASP A 73 -24.11 13.28 9.37
N GLY A 74 -23.18 12.32 9.36
CA GLY A 74 -22.77 11.63 8.15
C GLY A 74 -21.39 10.98 8.19
N LEU A 75 -20.82 10.84 7.00
CA LEU A 75 -19.51 10.22 6.76
C LEU A 75 -18.54 11.29 6.25
N VAL A 76 -17.43 11.47 6.95
CA VAL A 76 -16.37 12.42 6.60
C VAL A 76 -15.23 11.66 5.94
N ILE A 77 -14.90 12.04 4.70
CA ILE A 77 -13.78 11.48 3.95
C ILE A 77 -12.74 12.58 3.74
N ARG A 78 -11.55 12.40 4.29
CA ARG A 78 -10.41 13.28 4.07
C ARG A 78 -9.34 12.56 3.27
N ARG A 79 -9.10 13.04 2.04
CA ARG A 79 -8.05 12.55 1.15
C ARG A 79 -6.81 13.43 1.27
N VAL A 80 -5.66 12.80 1.43
CA VAL A 80 -4.33 13.43 1.41
C VAL A 80 -3.51 12.71 0.35
N ALA A 81 -3.44 13.29 -0.84
CA ALA A 81 -2.55 12.81 -1.90
C ALA A 81 -1.11 13.21 -1.53
N LYS A 82 -0.22 12.22 -1.47
CA LYS A 82 1.21 12.43 -1.37
C LYS A 82 1.75 12.27 -2.78
N PHE A 83 1.89 13.37 -3.50
CA PHE A 83 2.66 13.34 -4.73
C PHE A 83 4.11 13.08 -4.32
N PRO A 84 4.70 11.92 -4.65
CA PRO A 84 6.14 11.81 -4.51
C PRO A 84 6.71 12.91 -5.40
N ASN A 85 7.41 13.88 -4.81
CA ASN A 85 8.19 14.85 -5.58
C ASN A 85 8.95 14.04 -6.64
N GLN A 86 8.72 14.43 -7.90
CA GLN A 86 9.22 13.75 -9.09
C GLN A 86 10.68 13.35 -8.86
N LEU A 87 10.93 12.05 -9.08
CA LEU A 87 12.27 11.47 -9.20
C LEU A 87 13.07 12.19 -10.29
#